data_AF-A0A1I6GZA6-F1
#
_entry.id   AF-A0A1I6GZA6-F1
#
_cell.length_a   1.000
_cell.length_b   1.000
_cell.length_c   1.000
_cell.angle_alpha   90.00
_cell.angle_beta   90.00
_cell.angle_gamma   90.00
#
_symmetry.space_group_name_H-M   'P 1'
#
loop_
_entity.id
_entity.type
_entity.pdbx_description
1 polymer ?
#
loop_
_entity_poly.entity_id
_entity_poly.type
_entity_poly.pdbx_seq_one_letter_code
_entity_poly.pdbx_strand_id
1 'polypeptide(L)'
;MGKIWLHIGSPKTGTTSLQNFLNDNADTLRDTGRINFMSTGRAHIAHNQLAAAARTGNAQKLMEDMLREADAMPDVTHVASSEMLFNLYTARKLSGAAPDEFKQRTKVICYIRRQDTYLEALYKQLLKNSRIQPDRQAFLDDAKRRLHYLNTFNTYADMFGEKNIIVRPFGPKWLVDGDVVRDFAHQLDMPITRDLRVTEGFSNKTFSAEMSELLSLMGERTDFNTREIIRELIALNHPGTIKSRDVFSRSERRGLMDQVTRENRRLVKRFMPDCKAFFETQDLDGDDEFESTEDQLATQLADRSAATEALMIAMGNLQARRKQEAELAAEEAERPAPSPANDALEEALAPPTWYREIYPGGDKCGWFRSYGNYAASFVERDKDQLVVSFDNLSQAGNDAYAREPWAQKFCADRDFSHLGVYAQEPTWFRDQDLIDHLESLRDEGFFAGFKRVAFVGTSMGAFGALTFSSLAPGATVVAFSPQTTLDERKVPWEGRFAKGRAADWSLPYSDAAKQTKAAENVYLVYDQFHEGDRKHVERLKGRNLVHLKGAGLGHKSALVLSRMNVLKDVMEGAVSGGLTEIDFYRAIRARKDIYLYRQAMEGYLTDRGKVDRAERFANAFKKRRRLQAAS
;
A
#
# COMPACT_ATOMS: atom_id res chain seq x y z
N MET A 1 33.62 10.94 -1.45
CA MET A 1 32.53 10.75 -2.44
C MET A 1 31.82 9.46 -2.11
N GLY A 2 30.50 9.50 -1.95
CA GLY A 2 29.72 8.35 -1.50
C GLY A 2 29.79 7.20 -2.50
N LYS A 3 30.07 5.98 -2.01
CA LYS A 3 30.11 4.76 -2.83
C LYS A 3 28.69 4.27 -3.09
N ILE A 4 28.41 3.81 -4.30
CA ILE A 4 27.09 3.28 -4.69
C ILE A 4 27.20 1.75 -4.79
N TRP A 5 26.27 1.04 -4.18
CA TRP A 5 26.10 -0.40 -4.29
C TRP A 5 24.80 -0.69 -5.02
N LEU A 6 24.92 -1.38 -6.15
CA LEU A 6 23.79 -1.78 -6.96
C LEU A 6 23.56 -3.29 -6.79
N HIS A 7 22.50 -3.64 -6.05
CA HIS A 7 22.01 -5.01 -5.99
C HIS A 7 21.11 -5.28 -7.20
N ILE A 8 21.59 -6.11 -8.14
CA ILE A 8 20.91 -6.32 -9.42
C ILE A 8 20.00 -7.56 -9.48
N GLY A 9 19.90 -8.33 -8.39
CA GLY A 9 19.15 -9.59 -8.34
C GLY A 9 20.07 -10.79 -8.12
N SER A 10 19.86 -11.95 -8.76
CA SER A 10 18.90 -12.28 -9.81
C SER A 10 17.48 -12.55 -9.28
N PRO A 11 16.46 -12.72 -10.13
CA PRO A 11 15.14 -13.15 -9.65
C PRO A 11 15.22 -14.46 -8.85
N LYS A 12 14.30 -14.64 -7.91
CA LYS A 12 14.22 -15.84 -7.04
C LYS A 12 15.34 -16.01 -6.01
N THR A 13 16.23 -15.05 -5.81
CA THR A 13 17.33 -15.16 -4.83
C THR A 13 17.08 -14.34 -3.56
N GLY A 14 15.82 -14.23 -3.14
CA GLY A 14 15.47 -13.52 -1.90
C GLY A 14 15.49 -11.99 -2.03
N THR A 15 15.47 -11.45 -3.25
CA THR A 15 15.45 -10.01 -3.51
C THR A 15 14.37 -9.27 -2.72
N THR A 16 13.14 -9.81 -2.65
CA THR A 16 12.04 -9.19 -1.89
C THR A 16 12.37 -9.10 -0.39
N SER A 17 12.99 -10.14 0.19
CA SER A 17 13.38 -10.13 1.60
C SER A 17 14.43 -9.06 1.89
N LEU A 18 15.46 -8.97 1.02
CA LEU A 18 16.49 -7.94 1.12
C LEU A 18 15.90 -6.53 0.95
N GLN A 19 15.04 -6.34 -0.05
CA GLN A 19 14.39 -5.05 -0.32
C GLN A 19 13.47 -4.61 0.81
N ASN A 20 12.68 -5.52 1.39
CA ASN A 20 11.86 -5.24 2.56
C ASN A 20 12.74 -4.86 3.76
N PHE A 21 13.82 -5.60 4.03
CA PHE A 21 14.75 -5.26 5.10
C PHE A 21 15.32 -3.84 4.92
N LEU A 22 15.82 -3.50 3.73
CA LEU A 22 16.36 -2.17 3.45
C LEU A 22 15.30 -1.08 3.58
N ASN A 23 14.07 -1.35 3.13
CA ASN A 23 12.95 -0.41 3.20
C ASN A 23 12.47 -0.19 4.64
N ASP A 24 12.25 -1.27 5.38
CA ASP A 24 11.72 -1.24 6.76
C ASP A 24 12.70 -0.60 7.75
N ASN A 25 13.98 -0.54 7.38
CA ASN A 25 15.06 0.07 8.15
C ASN A 25 15.67 1.30 7.48
N ALA A 26 15.05 1.86 6.43
CA ALA A 26 15.66 2.90 5.61
C ALA A 26 16.06 4.14 6.43
N ASP A 27 15.18 4.59 7.33
CA ASP A 27 15.46 5.75 8.20
C ASP A 27 16.56 5.43 9.21
N THR A 28 16.48 4.30 9.93
CA THR A 28 17.53 3.89 10.88
C THR A 28 18.90 3.74 10.22
N LEU A 29 18.96 3.12 9.04
CA LEU A 29 20.21 2.93 8.30
C LEU A 29 20.82 4.27 7.85
N ARG A 30 19.97 5.21 7.42
CA ARG A 30 20.38 6.55 6.98
C ARG A 30 20.83 7.40 8.16
N ASP A 31 20.03 7.46 9.21
CA ASP A 31 20.25 8.35 10.36
C ASP A 31 21.45 7.90 11.21
N THR A 32 21.78 6.60 11.19
CA THR A 32 23.01 6.07 11.81
C THR A 32 24.24 6.15 10.90
N GLY A 33 24.09 6.71 9.69
CA GLY A 33 25.17 6.86 8.71
C GLY A 33 25.70 5.55 8.12
N ARG A 34 25.01 4.42 8.34
CA ARG A 34 25.45 3.10 7.87
C ARG A 34 25.23 2.95 6.37
N ILE A 35 23.99 3.16 5.93
CA ILE A 35 23.58 3.00 4.54
C ILE A 35 22.50 4.02 4.20
N ASN A 36 22.61 4.66 3.05
CA ASN A 36 21.50 5.33 2.41
C ASN A 36 20.81 4.37 1.43
N PHE A 37 19.67 3.80 1.81
CA PHE A 37 18.84 3.10 0.84
C PHE A 37 18.13 4.14 -0.03
N MET A 38 18.63 4.31 -1.27
CA MET A 38 18.39 5.52 -2.05
C MET A 38 16.90 5.72 -2.36
N SER A 39 16.44 6.97 -2.32
CA SER A 39 15.05 7.31 -2.69
C SER A 39 14.90 7.52 -4.18
N THR A 40 15.92 8.06 -4.84
CA THR A 40 15.95 8.28 -6.29
C THR A 40 15.82 6.97 -7.05
N GLY A 41 14.87 6.91 -7.99
CA GLY A 41 14.58 5.72 -8.78
C GLY A 41 13.82 4.60 -8.02
N ARG A 42 13.49 4.82 -6.74
CA ARG A 42 12.74 3.88 -5.91
C ARG A 42 11.24 4.22 -5.93
N ALA A 43 10.40 3.27 -6.34
CA ALA A 43 8.94 3.45 -6.38
C ALA A 43 8.24 2.92 -5.11
N HIS A 44 8.72 1.78 -4.59
CA HIS A 44 8.23 1.16 -3.34
C HIS A 44 9.44 0.59 -2.60
N ILE A 45 9.61 -0.73 -2.56
CA ILE A 45 10.77 -1.41 -1.95
C ILE A 45 11.91 -1.62 -2.95
N ALA A 46 11.76 -1.21 -4.22
CA ALA A 46 12.69 -1.53 -5.31
C ALA A 46 12.94 -0.36 -6.27
N HIS A 47 14.15 -0.34 -6.84
CA HIS A 47 14.64 0.65 -7.81
C HIS A 47 14.25 0.32 -9.26
N ASN A 48 12.99 -0.10 -9.46
CA ASN A 48 12.52 -0.55 -10.78
C ASN A 48 12.52 0.56 -11.83
N GLN A 49 12.49 1.83 -11.40
CA GLN A 49 12.56 2.96 -12.33
C GLN A 49 13.90 3.02 -13.06
N LEU A 50 15.00 2.53 -12.48
CA LEU A 50 16.29 2.47 -13.17
C LEU A 50 16.26 1.49 -14.35
N ALA A 51 15.69 0.30 -14.13
CA ALA A 51 15.48 -0.67 -15.19
C ALA A 51 14.50 -0.16 -16.26
N ALA A 52 13.46 0.59 -15.86
CA ALA A 52 12.53 1.20 -16.80
C ALA A 52 13.19 2.32 -17.62
N ALA A 53 13.95 3.21 -16.98
CA ALA A 53 14.67 4.31 -17.62
C ALA A 53 15.71 3.82 -18.63
N ALA A 54 16.36 2.69 -18.37
CA ALA A 54 17.26 2.04 -19.32
C ALA A 54 16.55 1.64 -20.63
N ARG A 55 15.26 1.28 -20.57
CA ARG A 55 14.49 0.91 -21.76
C ARG A 55 13.97 2.13 -22.52
N THR A 56 13.63 3.20 -21.82
CA THR A 56 13.05 4.42 -22.39
C THR A 56 14.08 5.47 -22.80
N GLY A 57 15.37 5.24 -22.51
CA GLY A 57 16.46 6.17 -22.86
C GLY A 57 16.74 7.26 -21.83
N ASN A 58 16.04 7.24 -20.69
CA ASN A 58 16.17 8.26 -19.62
C ASN A 58 17.16 7.85 -18.51
N ALA A 59 17.92 6.77 -18.68
CA ALA A 59 18.78 6.23 -17.63
C ALA A 59 19.91 7.17 -17.22
N GLN A 60 20.51 7.91 -18.16
CA GLN A 60 21.59 8.85 -17.86
C GLN A 60 21.15 9.89 -16.82
N LYS A 61 20.05 10.60 -17.10
CA LYS A 61 19.47 11.58 -16.19
C LYS A 61 19.19 10.98 -14.81
N LEU A 62 18.58 9.79 -14.76
CA LEU A 62 18.29 9.16 -13.47
C LEU A 62 19.56 8.80 -12.69
N MET A 63 20.63 8.36 -13.37
CA MET A 63 21.92 8.09 -12.71
C MET A 63 22.62 9.38 -12.24
N GLU A 64 22.47 10.49 -12.97
CA GLU A 64 22.91 11.82 -12.52
C GLU A 64 22.13 12.26 -11.26
N ASP A 65 20.82 12.01 -11.21
CA ASP A 65 20.00 12.28 -10.03
C ASP A 65 20.46 11.41 -8.84
N MET A 66 20.81 10.16 -9.09
CA MET A 66 21.39 9.27 -8.08
C MET A 66 22.76 9.76 -7.57
N LEU A 67 23.61 10.30 -8.46
CA LEU A 67 24.87 10.93 -8.05
C LEU A 67 24.62 12.14 -7.15
N ARG A 68 23.65 12.99 -7.50
CA ARG A 68 23.27 14.15 -6.67
C ARG A 68 22.78 13.73 -5.29
N GLU A 69 21.99 12.67 -5.19
CA GLU A 69 21.62 12.10 -3.89
C GLU A 69 22.84 11.55 -3.14
N ALA A 70 23.81 10.97 -3.84
CA ALA A 70 25.02 10.45 -3.23
C ALA A 70 25.97 11.56 -2.74
N ASP A 71 25.99 12.70 -3.41
CA ASP A 71 26.82 13.85 -3.04
C ASP A 71 26.27 14.62 -1.84
N ALA A 72 24.96 14.52 -1.59
CA ALA A 72 24.35 15.07 -0.39
C ALA A 72 24.82 14.36 0.89
N MET A 73 25.37 13.13 0.80
CA MET A 73 25.89 12.37 1.95
C MET A 73 27.19 11.63 1.59
N PRO A 74 28.30 12.35 1.38
CA PRO A 74 29.50 11.82 0.73
C PRO A 74 30.26 10.75 1.53
N ASP A 75 29.95 10.61 2.82
CA ASP A 75 30.59 9.67 3.75
C ASP A 75 29.76 8.39 4.00
N VAL A 76 28.58 8.29 3.39
CA VAL A 76 27.67 7.15 3.56
C VAL A 76 27.73 6.22 2.35
N THR A 77 27.48 4.92 2.60
CA THR A 77 27.31 3.94 1.52
C THR A 77 25.89 4.01 0.97
N HIS A 78 25.73 4.20 -0.34
CA HIS A 78 24.43 4.28 -1.00
C HIS A 78 24.04 2.93 -1.58
N VAL A 79 22.80 2.50 -1.43
CA VAL A 79 22.31 1.20 -1.94
C VAL A 79 21.09 1.41 -2.83
N ALA A 80 21.11 0.81 -4.01
CA ALA A 80 19.96 0.65 -4.89
C ALA A 80 19.74 -0.83 -5.22
N SER A 81 18.49 -1.28 -5.30
CA SER A 81 18.16 -2.71 -5.43
C SER A 81 17.01 -2.96 -6.40
N SER A 82 17.26 -3.75 -7.46
CA SER A 82 16.21 -4.26 -8.35
C SER A 82 16.66 -5.49 -9.11
N GLU A 83 15.90 -6.59 -9.01
CA GLU A 83 16.15 -7.81 -9.81
C GLU A 83 15.90 -7.61 -11.32
N MET A 84 15.21 -6.54 -11.71
CA MET A 84 14.97 -6.21 -13.12
C MET A 84 16.26 -5.76 -13.85
N LEU A 85 17.33 -5.51 -13.09
CA LEU A 85 18.65 -5.14 -13.62
C LEU A 85 19.47 -6.36 -14.02
N PHE A 86 19.13 -7.57 -13.55
CA PHE A 86 19.74 -8.83 -14.00
C PHE A 86 19.16 -9.28 -15.34
N ASN A 87 19.50 -8.53 -16.39
CA ASN A 87 19.04 -8.77 -17.75
C ASN A 87 20.06 -8.18 -18.74
N LEU A 88 20.53 -8.97 -19.72
CA LEU A 88 21.58 -8.55 -20.66
C LEU A 88 21.21 -7.30 -21.47
N TYR A 89 19.97 -7.19 -21.94
CA TYR A 89 19.51 -6.01 -22.68
C TYR A 89 19.56 -4.75 -21.80
N THR A 90 19.08 -4.85 -20.56
CA THR A 90 19.11 -3.75 -19.59
C THR A 90 20.54 -3.36 -19.23
N ALA A 91 21.42 -4.33 -18.99
CA ALA A 91 22.84 -4.09 -18.72
C ALA A 91 23.54 -3.35 -19.87
N ARG A 92 23.29 -3.73 -21.13
CA ARG A 92 23.84 -3.04 -22.32
C ARG A 92 23.35 -1.60 -22.43
N LYS A 93 22.07 -1.36 -22.16
CA LYS A 93 21.50 0.00 -22.18
C LYS A 93 22.07 0.88 -21.08
N LEU A 94 22.27 0.34 -19.89
CA LEU A 94 22.94 1.07 -18.79
C LEU A 94 24.41 1.37 -19.13
N SER A 95 25.15 0.41 -19.69
CA SER A 95 26.54 0.60 -20.12
C SER A 95 26.72 1.77 -21.08
N GLY A 96 25.80 1.93 -22.04
CA GLY A 96 25.82 3.05 -22.99
C GLY A 96 25.37 4.40 -22.41
N ALA A 97 24.70 4.43 -21.26
CA ALA A 97 24.09 5.64 -20.69
C ALA A 97 24.74 6.10 -19.37
N ALA A 98 25.55 5.26 -18.73
CA ALA A 98 26.13 5.56 -17.42
C ALA A 98 27.15 6.71 -17.51
N PRO A 99 26.98 7.80 -16.73
CA PRO A 99 28.02 8.81 -16.56
C PRO A 99 29.32 8.19 -16.02
N ASP A 100 30.47 8.71 -16.42
CA ASP A 100 31.77 8.15 -16.01
C ASP A 100 31.98 8.20 -14.50
N GLU A 101 31.46 9.24 -13.84
CA GLU A 101 31.48 9.34 -12.38
C GLU A 101 30.65 8.23 -11.72
N PHE A 102 29.47 7.92 -12.26
CA PHE A 102 28.65 6.81 -11.77
C PHE A 102 29.38 5.49 -11.92
N LYS A 103 30.08 5.28 -13.05
CA LYS A 103 30.90 4.07 -13.27
C LYS A 103 32.00 3.92 -12.22
N GLN A 104 32.70 5.00 -11.90
CA GLN A 104 33.82 4.99 -10.96
C GLN A 104 33.39 4.75 -9.50
N ARG A 105 32.17 5.14 -9.13
CA ARG A 105 31.66 5.06 -7.76
C ARG A 105 30.83 3.81 -7.44
N THR A 106 30.50 3.01 -8.45
CA THR A 106 29.54 1.91 -8.31
C THR A 106 30.20 0.55 -8.16
N LYS A 107 29.75 -0.21 -7.16
CA LYS A 107 29.93 -1.65 -7.02
C LYS A 107 28.62 -2.37 -7.31
N VAL A 108 28.70 -3.54 -7.92
CA VAL A 108 27.55 -4.40 -8.21
C VAL A 108 27.63 -5.64 -7.36
N ILE A 109 26.51 -6.00 -6.74
CA ILE A 109 26.36 -7.28 -6.06
C ILE A 109 25.16 -8.04 -6.63
N CYS A 110 25.35 -9.33 -6.88
CA CYS A 110 24.32 -10.20 -7.42
C CYS A 110 24.36 -11.57 -6.75
N TYR A 111 23.21 -12.01 -6.25
CA TYR A 111 22.99 -13.37 -5.79
C TYR A 111 22.49 -14.23 -6.95
N ILE A 112 23.08 -15.40 -7.17
CA ILE A 112 22.66 -16.33 -8.24
C ILE A 112 22.34 -17.71 -7.68
N ARG A 113 21.37 -18.40 -8.29
CA ARG A 113 21.10 -19.82 -8.07
C ARG A 113 21.75 -20.65 -9.17
N ARG A 114 22.00 -21.93 -8.92
CA ARG A 114 22.39 -22.87 -9.99
C ARG A 114 21.27 -22.94 -11.02
N GLN A 115 21.60 -22.89 -12.31
CA GLN A 115 20.63 -22.60 -13.36
C GLN A 115 19.43 -23.56 -13.39
N ASP A 116 19.64 -24.86 -13.14
CA ASP A 116 18.58 -25.87 -13.03
C ASP A 116 17.57 -25.52 -11.93
N THR A 117 18.04 -25.14 -10.74
CA THR A 117 17.18 -24.73 -9.62
C THR A 117 16.55 -23.36 -9.81
N TYR A 118 17.23 -22.46 -10.53
CA TYR A 118 16.69 -21.15 -10.89
C TYR A 118 15.50 -21.29 -11.85
N LEU A 119 15.63 -22.11 -12.88
CA LEU A 119 14.59 -22.34 -13.87
C LEU A 119 13.33 -22.95 -13.25
N GLU A 120 13.47 -23.92 -12.34
CA GLU A 120 12.33 -24.45 -11.59
C GLU A 120 11.62 -23.36 -10.79
N ALA A 121 12.38 -22.57 -10.02
CA ALA A 121 11.82 -21.51 -9.20
C ALA A 121 11.14 -20.42 -10.04
N LEU A 122 11.65 -20.19 -11.26
CA LEU A 122 11.06 -19.27 -12.23
C LEU A 122 9.77 -19.84 -12.85
N TYR A 123 9.78 -21.10 -13.31
CA TYR A 123 8.61 -21.78 -13.86
C TYR A 123 7.43 -21.72 -12.88
N LYS A 124 7.65 -22.17 -11.65
CA LYS A 124 6.64 -22.13 -10.58
C LYS A 124 6.13 -20.72 -10.28
N GLN A 125 6.97 -19.70 -10.37
CA GLN A 125 6.54 -18.32 -10.16
C GLN A 125 5.71 -17.78 -11.33
N LEU A 126 6.09 -18.09 -12.57
CA LEU A 126 5.36 -17.62 -13.74
C LEU A 126 3.97 -18.26 -13.81
N LEU A 127 3.83 -19.53 -13.45
CA LEU A 127 2.53 -20.20 -13.31
C LEU A 127 1.64 -19.54 -12.25
N LYS A 128 2.16 -19.34 -11.03
CA LYS A 128 1.39 -18.67 -9.95
C LYS A 128 0.90 -17.27 -10.31
N ASN A 129 1.57 -16.62 -11.25
CA ASN A 129 1.24 -15.28 -11.75
C ASN A 129 0.50 -15.32 -13.10
N SER A 130 0.10 -16.51 -13.58
CA SER A 130 -0.59 -16.74 -14.86
C SER A 130 0.13 -16.09 -16.05
N ARG A 131 1.47 -16.15 -16.07
CA ARG A 131 2.32 -15.57 -17.13
C ARG A 131 2.70 -16.57 -18.21
N ILE A 132 2.55 -17.86 -17.94
CA ILE A 132 2.77 -18.98 -18.86
C ILE A 132 1.70 -20.03 -18.62
N GLN A 133 1.46 -20.87 -19.62
CA GLN A 133 0.65 -22.07 -19.49
C GLN A 133 1.46 -23.20 -18.80
N PRO A 134 0.80 -24.21 -18.19
CA PRO A 134 1.45 -25.35 -17.54
C PRO A 134 2.04 -26.33 -18.57
N ASP A 135 3.04 -25.86 -19.32
CA ASP A 135 3.76 -26.61 -20.34
C ASP A 135 5.26 -26.58 -20.02
N ARG A 136 5.72 -27.67 -19.41
CA ARG A 136 7.11 -27.83 -18.96
C ARG A 136 8.08 -27.91 -20.14
N GLN A 137 7.69 -28.59 -21.22
CA GLN A 137 8.53 -28.77 -22.40
C GLN A 137 8.70 -27.45 -23.15
N ALA A 138 7.61 -26.73 -23.42
CA ALA A 138 7.68 -25.42 -24.05
C ALA A 138 8.51 -24.43 -23.20
N PHE A 139 8.42 -24.51 -21.88
CA PHE A 139 9.26 -23.71 -20.99
C PHE A 139 10.75 -24.06 -21.10
N LEU A 140 11.10 -25.35 -21.13
CA LEU A 140 12.48 -25.81 -21.33
C LEU A 140 13.05 -25.34 -22.69
N ASP A 141 12.23 -25.33 -23.73
CA ASP A 141 12.64 -24.86 -25.05
C ASP A 141 12.96 -23.36 -25.07
N ASP A 142 12.23 -22.51 -24.31
CA ASP A 142 12.54 -21.07 -24.12
C ASP A 142 13.69 -20.84 -23.11
N ALA A 143 13.94 -21.80 -22.20
CA ALA A 143 14.85 -21.63 -21.08
C ALA A 143 16.30 -21.33 -21.48
N LYS A 144 16.73 -21.73 -22.69
CA LYS A 144 18.09 -21.56 -23.22
C LYS A 144 18.61 -20.13 -23.06
N ARG A 145 17.77 -19.12 -23.30
CA ARG A 145 18.18 -17.70 -23.19
C ARG A 145 18.46 -17.25 -21.76
N ARG A 146 17.94 -17.96 -20.77
CA ARG A 146 17.96 -17.60 -19.34
C ARG A 146 19.10 -18.28 -18.56
N LEU A 147 19.80 -19.23 -19.19
CA LEU A 147 20.91 -19.99 -18.61
C LEU A 147 22.24 -19.20 -18.57
N HIS A 148 22.39 -18.21 -19.47
CA HIS A 148 23.66 -17.55 -19.75
C HIS A 148 23.89 -16.31 -18.87
N TYR A 149 24.48 -16.51 -17.69
CA TYR A 149 24.76 -15.43 -16.73
C TYR A 149 26.01 -14.62 -17.07
N LEU A 150 27.03 -15.24 -17.68
CA LEU A 150 28.35 -14.64 -17.86
C LEU A 150 28.30 -13.39 -18.73
N ASN A 151 27.44 -13.36 -19.76
CA ASN A 151 27.31 -12.19 -20.64
C ASN A 151 26.81 -10.95 -19.89
N THR A 152 25.87 -11.15 -18.95
CA THR A 152 25.38 -10.06 -18.10
C THR A 152 26.50 -9.56 -17.20
N PHE A 153 27.25 -10.46 -16.55
CA PHE A 153 28.37 -10.07 -15.68
C PHE A 153 29.53 -9.43 -16.44
N ASN A 154 29.86 -9.91 -17.64
CA ASN A 154 30.85 -9.27 -18.51
C ASN A 154 30.43 -7.83 -18.82
N THR A 155 29.17 -7.61 -19.20
CA THR A 155 28.68 -6.26 -19.52
C THR A 155 28.80 -5.32 -18.31
N TYR A 156 28.49 -5.81 -17.11
CA TYR A 156 28.66 -5.02 -15.88
C TYR A 156 30.15 -4.83 -15.52
N ALA A 157 31.00 -5.84 -15.72
CA ALA A 157 32.44 -5.76 -15.48
C ALA A 157 33.14 -4.80 -16.45
N ASP A 158 32.73 -4.75 -17.71
CA ASP A 158 33.23 -3.80 -18.71
C ASP A 158 32.83 -2.37 -18.33
N MET A 159 31.63 -2.19 -17.74
CA MET A 159 31.13 -0.88 -17.31
C MET A 159 31.75 -0.38 -16.00
N PHE A 160 31.82 -1.23 -14.96
CA PHE A 160 32.20 -0.85 -13.60
C PHE A 160 33.60 -1.32 -13.19
N GLY A 161 34.24 -2.18 -13.98
CA GLY A 161 35.48 -2.88 -13.65
C GLY A 161 35.23 -4.21 -12.94
N GLU A 162 35.99 -5.24 -13.30
CA GLU A 162 35.84 -6.62 -12.79
C GLU A 162 35.91 -6.70 -11.26
N LYS A 163 36.82 -5.94 -10.62
CA LYS A 163 36.96 -5.87 -9.15
C LYS A 163 35.74 -5.31 -8.41
N ASN A 164 34.84 -4.64 -9.11
CA ASN A 164 33.64 -4.03 -8.56
C ASN A 164 32.39 -4.92 -8.74
N ILE A 165 32.56 -6.13 -9.31
CA ILE A 165 31.47 -7.10 -9.51
C ILE A 165 31.59 -8.20 -8.46
N ILE A 166 30.61 -8.30 -7.59
CA ILE A 166 30.53 -9.29 -6.52
C ILE A 166 29.40 -10.27 -6.86
N VAL A 167 29.74 -11.53 -7.08
CA VAL A 167 28.76 -12.59 -7.37
C VAL A 167 28.72 -13.57 -6.20
N ARG A 168 27.55 -13.74 -5.61
CA ARG A 168 27.32 -14.60 -4.45
C ARG A 168 26.42 -15.77 -4.81
N PRO A 169 26.76 -17.00 -4.42
CA PRO A 169 25.85 -18.12 -4.57
C PRO A 169 24.70 -18.02 -3.55
N PHE A 170 23.48 -18.23 -4.02
CA PHE A 170 22.28 -18.23 -3.19
C PHE A 170 21.97 -19.65 -2.70
N GLY A 171 21.95 -19.81 -1.38
CA GLY A 171 21.51 -21.04 -0.71
C GLY A 171 22.07 -21.12 0.71
N PRO A 172 21.43 -21.86 1.63
CA PRO A 172 21.81 -21.85 3.05
C PRO A 172 23.28 -22.20 3.32
N LYS A 173 23.86 -23.08 2.50
CA LYS A 173 25.30 -23.46 2.57
C LYS A 173 26.25 -22.30 2.28
N TRP A 174 25.82 -21.34 1.46
CA TRP A 174 26.67 -20.31 0.88
C TRP A 174 26.50 -18.94 1.52
N LEU A 175 25.31 -18.70 2.10
CA LEU A 175 24.94 -17.44 2.74
C LEU A 175 25.36 -17.44 4.20
N VAL A 176 25.77 -16.26 4.70
CA VAL A 176 26.00 -16.06 6.14
C VAL A 176 24.73 -16.38 6.92
N ASP A 177 24.84 -17.27 7.91
CA ASP A 177 23.72 -17.83 8.70
C ASP A 177 22.56 -18.39 7.83
N GLY A 178 22.86 -18.76 6.59
CA GLY A 178 21.86 -19.22 5.63
C GLY A 178 20.86 -18.17 5.15
N ASP A 179 21.11 -16.88 5.39
CA ASP A 179 20.17 -15.79 5.13
C ASP A 179 20.78 -14.71 4.21
N VAL A 180 20.01 -14.27 3.21
CA VAL A 180 20.50 -13.31 2.20
C VAL A 180 20.67 -11.90 2.76
N VAL A 181 19.86 -11.50 3.75
CA VAL A 181 19.98 -10.19 4.40
C VAL A 181 21.26 -10.15 5.20
N ARG A 182 21.55 -11.21 5.95
CA ARG A 182 22.79 -11.35 6.73
C ARG A 182 24.02 -11.42 5.84
N ASP A 183 23.94 -12.16 4.73
CA ASP A 183 25.03 -12.21 3.76
C ASP A 183 25.29 -10.83 3.13
N PHE A 184 24.25 -10.13 2.70
CA PHE A 184 24.37 -8.79 2.10
C PHE A 184 24.97 -7.79 3.10
N ALA A 185 24.47 -7.80 4.34
CA ALA A 185 25.01 -7.00 5.42
C ALA A 185 26.51 -7.27 5.65
N HIS A 186 26.91 -8.54 5.63
CA HIS A 186 28.32 -8.93 5.72
C HIS A 186 29.15 -8.43 4.54
N GLN A 187 28.65 -8.48 3.30
CA GLN A 187 29.36 -7.95 2.13
C GLN A 187 29.56 -6.43 2.17
N LEU A 188 28.70 -5.71 2.88
CA LEU A 188 28.79 -4.25 3.06
C LEU A 188 29.57 -3.87 4.33
N ASP A 189 30.14 -4.83 5.06
CA ASP A 189 30.73 -4.62 6.39
C ASP A 189 29.78 -3.90 7.36
N MET A 190 28.47 -4.15 7.22
CA MET A 190 27.41 -3.52 8.00
C MET A 190 26.88 -4.52 9.03
N PRO A 191 27.24 -4.42 10.33
CA PRO A 191 26.73 -5.33 11.33
C PRO A 191 25.23 -5.17 11.51
N ILE A 192 24.52 -6.30 11.59
CA ILE A 192 23.11 -6.32 11.96
C ILE A 192 23.00 -6.24 13.49
N THR A 193 22.59 -5.08 13.96
CA THR A 193 22.41 -4.76 15.38
C THR A 193 20.93 -4.79 15.77
N ARG A 194 20.64 -4.71 17.08
CA ARG A 194 19.28 -4.90 17.62
C ARG A 194 18.26 -3.83 17.22
N ASP A 195 18.73 -2.65 16.84
CA ASP A 195 17.95 -1.53 16.29
C ASP A 195 17.41 -1.80 14.87
N LEU A 196 17.98 -2.79 14.17
CA LEU A 196 17.51 -3.18 12.84
C LEU A 196 16.42 -4.26 12.94
N ARG A 197 15.28 -4.00 12.32
CA ARG A 197 14.17 -4.93 12.15
C ARG A 197 14.55 -5.98 11.12
N VAL A 198 14.91 -7.17 11.59
CA VAL A 198 15.07 -8.35 10.74
C VAL A 198 13.82 -9.22 10.90
N THR A 199 13.11 -9.43 9.80
CA THR A 199 12.00 -10.39 9.77
C THR A 199 12.59 -11.79 9.72
N GLU A 200 12.61 -12.49 10.85
CA GLU A 200 12.98 -13.90 10.90
C GLU A 200 11.94 -14.73 10.14
N GLY A 201 12.42 -15.54 9.18
CA GLY A 201 11.63 -16.62 8.59
C GLY A 201 10.50 -16.16 7.67
N PHE A 202 10.80 -16.07 6.38
CA PHE A 202 9.99 -16.84 5.43
C PHE A 202 10.86 -18.00 4.99
N SER A 203 10.60 -19.19 5.55
CA SER A 203 11.17 -20.42 5.02
C SER A 203 10.92 -20.43 3.51
N ASN A 204 11.96 -20.73 2.71
CA ASN A 204 11.91 -20.89 1.25
C ASN A 204 11.04 -22.09 0.81
N LYS A 205 9.89 -22.32 1.45
CA LYS A 205 8.93 -23.35 1.10
C LYS A 205 8.29 -22.94 -0.22
N THR A 206 8.75 -23.57 -1.30
CA THR A 206 8.12 -23.43 -2.60
C THR A 206 7.02 -24.48 -2.73
N PHE A 207 5.84 -24.06 -3.19
CA PHE A 207 4.83 -25.03 -3.59
C PHE A 207 5.37 -26.01 -4.63
N SER A 208 4.82 -27.22 -4.65
CA SER A 208 5.09 -28.24 -5.66
C SER A 208 4.72 -27.76 -7.06
N ALA A 209 5.18 -28.47 -8.09
CA ALA A 209 4.83 -28.23 -9.48
C ALA A 209 3.31 -28.32 -9.66
N GLU A 210 2.70 -29.39 -9.16
CA GLU A 210 1.27 -29.71 -9.26
C GLU A 210 0.42 -28.62 -8.59
N MET A 211 0.79 -28.18 -7.40
CA MET A 211 0.10 -27.07 -6.72
C MET A 211 0.25 -25.76 -7.50
N SER A 212 1.42 -25.48 -8.07
CA SER A 212 1.65 -24.25 -8.84
C SER A 212 0.83 -24.22 -10.13
N GLU A 213 0.66 -25.38 -10.79
CA GLU A 213 -0.18 -25.54 -11.98
C GLU A 213 -1.67 -25.41 -11.63
N LEU A 214 -2.14 -26.04 -10.55
CA LEU A 214 -3.52 -25.90 -10.08
C LEU A 214 -3.87 -24.45 -9.72
N LEU A 215 -2.97 -23.73 -9.05
CA LEU A 215 -3.16 -22.30 -8.75
C LEU A 215 -3.29 -21.44 -10.02
N SER A 216 -2.56 -21.78 -11.09
CA SER A 216 -2.67 -21.11 -12.39
C SER A 216 -4.04 -21.33 -13.02
N LEU A 217 -4.47 -22.60 -13.11
CA LEU A 217 -5.76 -22.98 -13.69
C LEU A 217 -6.95 -22.40 -12.92
N MET A 218 -6.85 -22.40 -11.59
CA MET A 218 -7.85 -21.83 -10.71
C MET A 218 -7.97 -20.31 -10.87
N GLY A 219 -6.84 -19.60 -11.00
CA GLY A 219 -6.84 -18.16 -11.25
C GLY A 219 -7.47 -17.75 -12.58
N GLU A 220 -7.53 -18.66 -13.55
CA GLU A 220 -8.21 -18.45 -14.84
C GLU A 220 -9.69 -18.83 -14.83
N ARG A 221 -10.11 -19.75 -13.94
CA ARG A 221 -11.44 -20.40 -14.00
C ARG A 221 -12.36 -20.07 -12.83
N THR A 222 -11.88 -19.34 -11.83
CA THR A 222 -12.63 -19.02 -10.62
C THR A 222 -12.45 -17.56 -10.22
N ASP A 223 -13.40 -17.01 -9.46
CA ASP A 223 -13.32 -15.63 -8.94
C ASP A 223 -12.52 -15.52 -7.63
N PHE A 224 -11.78 -16.56 -7.23
CA PHE A 224 -10.97 -16.50 -6.03
C PHE A 224 -9.70 -15.69 -6.25
N ASN A 225 -9.36 -14.83 -5.28
CA ASN A 225 -8.11 -14.11 -5.29
C ASN A 225 -6.94 -15.06 -5.01
N THR A 226 -6.10 -15.31 -6.02
CA THR A 226 -4.95 -16.22 -5.91
C THR A 226 -4.01 -15.88 -4.73
N ARG A 227 -3.88 -14.60 -4.35
CA ARG A 227 -3.04 -14.21 -3.20
C ARG A 227 -3.67 -14.61 -1.86
N GLU A 228 -4.99 -14.56 -1.73
CA GLU A 228 -5.69 -15.02 -0.53
C GLU A 228 -5.55 -16.52 -0.37
N ILE A 229 -5.73 -17.26 -1.46
CA ILE A 229 -5.53 -18.72 -1.48
C ILE A 229 -4.09 -19.09 -1.15
N ILE A 230 -3.09 -18.41 -1.72
CA ILE A 230 -1.68 -18.64 -1.38
C ILE A 230 -1.43 -18.44 0.12
N ARG A 231 -2.03 -17.41 0.74
CA ARG A 231 -1.89 -17.18 2.19
C ARG A 231 -2.50 -18.33 3.00
N GLU A 232 -3.68 -18.81 2.61
CA GLU A 232 -4.32 -19.95 3.26
C GLU A 232 -3.53 -21.23 3.11
N LEU A 233 -3.03 -21.52 1.91
CA LEU A 233 -2.20 -22.70 1.67
C LEU A 233 -0.90 -22.67 2.47
N ILE A 234 -0.28 -21.49 2.61
CA ILE A 234 0.89 -21.31 3.48
C ILE A 234 0.55 -21.58 4.93
N ALA A 235 -0.61 -21.10 5.42
CA ALA A 235 -1.07 -21.33 6.78
C ALA A 235 -1.43 -22.80 7.04
N LEU A 236 -2.08 -23.45 6.08
CA LEU A 236 -2.46 -24.86 6.13
C LEU A 236 -1.23 -25.78 6.17
N ASN A 237 -0.16 -25.42 5.43
CA ASN A 237 1.09 -26.18 5.37
C ASN A 237 0.85 -27.68 5.13
N HIS A 238 -0.06 -28.00 4.19
CA HIS A 238 -0.50 -29.37 3.93
C HIS A 238 0.66 -30.25 3.43
N PRO A 239 0.82 -31.49 3.93
CA PRO A 239 1.82 -32.44 3.43
C PRO A 239 1.74 -32.62 1.90
N GLY A 240 2.89 -32.80 1.24
CA GLY A 240 2.96 -32.98 -0.21
C GLY A 240 2.79 -31.71 -1.06
N THR A 241 2.33 -30.59 -0.49
CA THR A 241 2.15 -29.34 -1.26
C THR A 241 3.40 -28.49 -1.39
N ILE A 242 4.42 -28.75 -0.55
CA ILE A 242 5.71 -28.08 -0.57
C ILE A 242 6.75 -29.09 -1.04
N LYS A 243 7.25 -28.90 -2.26
CA LYS A 243 8.22 -29.80 -2.89
C LYS A 243 9.15 -28.99 -3.79
N SER A 244 10.40 -29.42 -3.84
CA SER A 244 11.43 -28.87 -4.71
C SER A 244 12.06 -29.99 -5.51
N ARG A 245 12.64 -29.67 -6.67
CA ARG A 245 13.23 -30.64 -7.59
C ARG A 245 12.22 -31.59 -8.24
N ASP A 246 11.02 -31.10 -8.51
CA ASP A 246 9.83 -31.85 -8.98
C ASP A 246 9.30 -31.36 -10.34
N VAL A 247 9.93 -30.34 -10.96
CA VAL A 247 9.53 -29.84 -12.29
C VAL A 247 10.28 -30.53 -13.42
N PHE A 248 11.57 -30.79 -13.22
CA PHE A 248 12.48 -31.35 -14.22
C PHE A 248 13.18 -32.58 -13.65
N SER A 249 13.33 -33.62 -14.46
CA SER A 249 14.05 -34.85 -14.13
C SER A 249 15.55 -34.59 -13.88
N ARG A 250 16.28 -35.57 -13.31
CA ARG A 250 17.72 -35.42 -13.12
C ARG A 250 18.44 -35.31 -14.45
N SER A 251 18.01 -36.11 -15.43
CA SER A 251 18.54 -36.10 -16.80
C SER A 251 18.32 -34.75 -17.50
N GLU A 252 17.14 -34.15 -17.40
CA GLU A 252 16.87 -32.81 -17.94
C GLU A 252 17.73 -31.73 -17.27
N ARG A 253 17.82 -31.76 -15.93
CA ARG A 253 18.68 -30.84 -15.16
C ARG A 253 20.14 -30.98 -15.56
N ARG A 254 20.63 -32.20 -15.72
CA ARG A 254 21.99 -32.48 -16.21
C ARG A 254 22.19 -31.84 -17.57
N GLY A 255 21.27 -32.09 -18.51
CA GLY A 255 21.31 -31.51 -19.84
C GLY A 255 21.32 -29.98 -19.85
N LEU A 256 20.57 -29.34 -18.95
CA LEU A 256 20.60 -27.87 -18.77
C LEU A 256 21.96 -27.39 -18.28
N MET A 257 22.55 -28.08 -17.31
CA MET A 257 23.83 -27.70 -16.72
C MET A 257 25.01 -27.94 -17.68
N ASP A 258 24.99 -29.04 -18.41
CA ASP A 258 26.05 -29.39 -19.38
C ASP A 258 26.19 -28.34 -20.48
N GLN A 259 25.08 -27.76 -20.93
CA GLN A 259 25.06 -26.66 -21.92
C GLN A 259 25.87 -25.43 -21.48
N VAL A 260 25.95 -25.18 -20.17
CA VAL A 260 26.61 -23.99 -19.61
C VAL A 260 27.85 -24.31 -18.80
N THR A 261 28.32 -25.56 -18.73
CA THR A 261 29.50 -25.97 -17.95
C THR A 261 30.73 -25.12 -18.26
N ARG A 262 31.03 -24.86 -19.54
CA ARG A 262 32.19 -24.04 -19.93
C ARG A 262 32.05 -22.59 -19.46
N GLU A 263 30.83 -22.05 -19.53
CA GLU A 263 30.52 -20.69 -19.10
C GLU A 263 30.60 -20.57 -17.57
N ASN A 264 30.01 -21.52 -16.85
CA ASN A 264 30.03 -21.59 -15.39
C ASN A 264 31.46 -21.68 -14.85
N ARG A 265 32.35 -22.48 -15.46
CA ARG A 265 33.77 -22.52 -15.09
C ARG A 265 34.45 -21.16 -15.22
N ARG A 266 34.13 -20.40 -16.28
CA ARG A 266 34.67 -19.04 -16.48
C ARG A 266 34.10 -18.05 -15.46
N LEU A 267 32.79 -18.14 -15.18
CA LEU A 267 32.12 -17.32 -14.19
C LEU A 267 32.74 -17.53 -12.80
N VAL A 268 32.90 -18.79 -12.39
CA VAL A 268 33.55 -19.16 -11.12
C VAL A 268 34.96 -18.61 -11.04
N LYS A 269 35.78 -18.86 -12.07
CA LYS A 269 37.17 -18.41 -12.09
C LYS A 269 37.31 -16.89 -11.93
N ARG A 270 36.39 -16.11 -12.50
CA ARG A 270 36.48 -14.65 -12.55
C ARG A 270 35.78 -13.95 -11.38
N PHE A 271 34.56 -14.36 -11.06
CA PHE A 271 33.69 -13.59 -10.17
C PHE A 271 33.39 -14.25 -8.82
N MET A 272 33.68 -15.55 -8.67
CA MET A 272 33.43 -16.28 -7.42
C MET A 272 34.46 -17.41 -7.18
N PRO A 273 35.78 -17.09 -7.15
CA PRO A 273 36.84 -18.10 -7.11
C PRO A 273 36.83 -18.99 -5.86
N ASP A 274 36.23 -18.51 -4.77
CA ASP A 274 36.10 -19.24 -3.50
C ASP A 274 34.92 -20.22 -3.48
N CYS A 275 34.07 -20.20 -4.52
CA CYS A 275 32.85 -21.00 -4.60
C CYS A 275 32.94 -22.03 -5.73
N LYS A 276 34.08 -22.72 -5.84
CA LYS A 276 34.37 -23.67 -6.93
C LYS A 276 33.31 -24.77 -7.09
N ALA A 277 32.77 -25.24 -5.96
CA ALA A 277 31.78 -26.31 -5.93
C ALA A 277 30.34 -25.88 -6.25
N PHE A 278 30.09 -24.59 -6.55
CA PHE A 278 28.71 -24.09 -6.65
C PHE A 278 27.91 -24.66 -7.83
N PHE A 279 28.55 -24.81 -8.99
CA PHE A 279 27.92 -25.38 -10.19
C PHE A 279 28.22 -26.85 -10.39
N GLU A 280 28.82 -27.51 -9.39
CA GLU A 280 29.01 -28.95 -9.48
C GLU A 280 27.64 -29.65 -9.47
N THR A 281 27.59 -30.81 -10.12
CA THR A 281 26.36 -31.52 -10.45
C THR A 281 26.38 -32.96 -9.95
N GLN A 282 27.25 -33.32 -8.99
CA GLN A 282 27.29 -34.70 -8.50
C GLN A 282 25.99 -35.11 -7.80
N ASP A 283 25.21 -34.15 -7.30
CA ASP A 283 23.86 -34.39 -6.77
C ASP A 283 22.82 -34.76 -7.86
N LEU A 284 23.22 -34.70 -9.13
CA LEU A 284 22.46 -35.16 -10.28
C LEU A 284 23.09 -36.43 -10.88
N ASP A 285 24.13 -37.02 -10.27
CA ASP A 285 24.73 -38.27 -10.73
C ASP A 285 23.83 -39.45 -10.31
N GLY A 286 23.79 -40.50 -11.13
CA GLY A 286 22.88 -41.64 -10.99
C GLY A 286 21.75 -41.61 -12.01
N ASP A 287 21.22 -42.78 -12.35
CA ASP A 287 20.03 -42.85 -13.18
C ASP A 287 18.86 -42.17 -12.44
N ASP A 288 17.93 -41.57 -13.18
CA ASP A 288 16.59 -41.39 -12.64
C ASP A 288 16.22 -42.82 -12.18
N GLU A 289 16.05 -43.07 -10.87
CA GLU A 289 15.54 -44.37 -10.43
C GLU A 289 14.33 -44.60 -11.33
N PHE A 290 14.37 -45.67 -12.15
CA PHE A 290 13.24 -46.05 -12.96
C PHE A 290 12.18 -46.54 -11.96
N GLU A 291 11.60 -45.61 -11.20
CA GLU A 291 10.18 -45.63 -10.91
C GLU A 291 9.55 -45.98 -12.25
N SER A 292 8.90 -47.14 -12.29
CA SER A 292 8.19 -47.57 -13.48
C SER A 292 7.27 -46.42 -13.92
N THR A 293 6.87 -46.37 -15.19
CA THR A 293 5.88 -45.37 -15.63
C THR A 293 4.65 -45.36 -14.71
N GLU A 294 4.32 -46.52 -14.11
CA GLU A 294 3.28 -46.67 -13.09
C GLU A 294 3.64 -45.96 -11.77
N ASP A 295 4.85 -46.10 -11.24
CA ASP A 295 5.30 -45.42 -10.01
C ASP A 295 5.39 -43.90 -10.17
N GLN A 296 5.88 -43.41 -11.31
CA GLN A 296 5.94 -41.98 -11.61
C GLN A 296 4.53 -41.38 -11.71
N LEU A 297 3.62 -42.10 -12.38
CA LEU A 297 2.23 -41.71 -12.47
C LEU A 297 1.57 -41.75 -11.09
N ALA A 298 1.87 -42.76 -10.25
CA ALA A 298 1.36 -42.87 -8.89
C ALA A 298 1.83 -41.70 -8.01
N THR A 299 3.12 -41.34 -8.09
CA THR A 299 3.70 -40.18 -7.38
C THR A 299 3.06 -38.88 -7.85
N GLN A 300 2.91 -38.68 -9.17
CA GLN A 300 2.27 -37.49 -9.72
C GLN A 300 0.79 -37.40 -9.34
N LEU A 301 0.07 -38.52 -9.35
CA LEU A 301 -1.32 -38.60 -8.90
C LEU A 301 -1.43 -38.31 -7.40
N ALA A 302 -0.50 -38.80 -6.58
CA ALA A 302 -0.45 -38.51 -5.15
C ALA A 302 -0.19 -37.02 -4.88
N ASP A 303 0.80 -36.42 -5.56
CA ASP A 303 1.11 -34.98 -5.45
C ASP A 303 -0.06 -34.12 -5.92
N ARG A 304 -0.70 -34.51 -7.02
CA ARG A 304 -1.90 -33.84 -7.55
C ARG A 304 -3.10 -34.00 -6.62
N SER A 305 -3.27 -35.16 -6.00
CA SER A 305 -4.32 -35.43 -5.02
C SER A 305 -4.13 -34.53 -3.80
N ALA A 306 -2.93 -34.53 -3.20
CA ALA A 306 -2.58 -33.69 -2.06
C ALA A 306 -2.74 -32.20 -2.39
N ALA A 307 -2.36 -31.77 -3.59
CA ALA A 307 -2.53 -30.40 -4.03
C ALA A 307 -4.01 -30.02 -4.23
N THR A 308 -4.80 -30.93 -4.79
CA THR A 308 -6.25 -30.73 -4.98
C THR A 308 -6.96 -30.66 -3.62
N GLU A 309 -6.65 -31.57 -2.70
CA GLU A 309 -7.18 -31.61 -1.35
C GLU A 309 -6.87 -30.30 -0.60
N ALA A 310 -5.60 -29.89 -0.58
CA ALA A 310 -5.20 -28.65 0.07
C ALA A 310 -5.87 -27.41 -0.54
N LEU A 311 -6.04 -27.39 -1.86
CA LEU A 311 -6.73 -26.30 -2.54
C LEU A 311 -8.22 -26.28 -2.19
N MET A 312 -8.88 -27.43 -2.16
CA MET A 312 -10.28 -27.56 -1.74
C MET A 312 -10.48 -27.13 -0.29
N ILE A 313 -9.57 -27.51 0.63
CA ILE A 313 -9.60 -27.06 2.03
C ILE A 313 -9.41 -25.54 2.10
N ALA A 314 -8.44 -24.98 1.38
CA ALA A 314 -8.18 -23.54 1.38
C ALA A 314 -9.37 -22.74 0.82
N MET A 315 -9.95 -23.20 -0.29
CA MET A 315 -11.17 -22.61 -0.88
C MET A 315 -12.36 -22.78 0.07
N GLY A 316 -12.52 -23.94 0.69
CA GLY A 316 -13.54 -24.22 1.69
C GLY A 316 -13.42 -23.32 2.92
N ASN A 317 -12.21 -23.08 3.43
CA ASN A 317 -11.96 -22.14 4.53
C ASN A 317 -12.24 -20.69 4.14
N LEU A 318 -11.92 -20.30 2.89
CA LEU A 318 -12.26 -18.98 2.37
C LEU A 318 -13.76 -18.83 2.18
N GLN A 319 -14.45 -19.84 1.66
CA GLN A 319 -15.90 -19.86 1.54
C GLN A 319 -16.57 -19.87 2.91
N ALA A 320 -16.06 -20.64 3.88
CA ALA A 320 -16.57 -20.69 5.24
C ALA A 320 -16.36 -19.36 5.94
N ARG A 321 -15.22 -18.68 5.76
CA ARG A 321 -15.03 -17.31 6.27
C ARG A 321 -15.89 -16.30 5.55
N ARG A 322 -16.03 -16.36 4.22
CA ARG A 322 -16.96 -15.50 3.49
C ARG A 322 -18.40 -15.75 3.91
N LYS A 323 -18.76 -17.01 4.17
CA LYS A 323 -20.07 -17.43 4.69
C LYS A 323 -20.25 -16.97 6.11
N GLN A 324 -19.25 -17.08 6.98
CA GLN A 324 -19.29 -16.61 8.36
C GLN A 324 -19.30 -15.09 8.42
N GLU A 325 -18.55 -14.40 7.56
CA GLU A 325 -18.61 -12.94 7.37
C GLU A 325 -19.98 -12.53 6.81
N ALA A 326 -20.55 -13.32 5.90
CA ALA A 326 -21.90 -13.12 5.38
C ALA A 326 -23.00 -13.48 6.39
N GLU A 327 -22.78 -14.46 7.28
CA GLU A 327 -23.68 -14.87 8.37
C GLU A 327 -23.59 -13.88 9.53
N LEU A 328 -22.40 -13.38 9.85
CA LEU A 328 -22.20 -12.26 10.78
C LEU A 328 -22.80 -10.99 10.20
N ALA A 329 -22.63 -10.73 8.90
CA ALA A 329 -23.31 -9.64 8.21
C ALA A 329 -24.83 -9.88 8.11
N ALA A 330 -25.28 -11.13 8.02
CA ALA A 330 -26.70 -11.49 8.00
C ALA A 330 -27.32 -11.44 9.40
N GLU A 331 -26.61 -11.75 10.48
CA GLU A 331 -27.01 -11.51 11.87
C GLU A 331 -27.01 -10.00 12.17
N GLU A 332 -26.05 -9.26 11.59
CA GLU A 332 -26.03 -7.80 11.60
C GLU A 332 -27.18 -7.19 10.76
N ALA A 333 -27.71 -7.94 9.78
CA ALA A 333 -28.88 -7.59 8.94
C ALA A 333 -30.22 -8.14 9.46
N GLU A 334 -30.23 -9.19 10.28
CA GLU A 334 -31.39 -9.66 11.05
C GLU A 334 -31.65 -8.78 12.29
N ARG A 335 -30.71 -7.88 12.63
CA ARG A 335 -31.09 -6.55 13.12
C ARG A 335 -31.53 -5.74 11.90
N PRO A 336 -32.81 -5.35 11.83
CA PRO A 336 -33.57 -5.42 10.60
C PRO A 336 -32.99 -4.56 9.46
N ALA A 337 -32.65 -5.22 8.34
CA ALA A 337 -33.16 -4.99 6.97
C ALA A 337 -32.75 -6.17 5.99
N PRO A 338 -33.49 -6.45 4.88
CA PRO A 338 -33.49 -7.76 4.15
C PRO A 338 -32.68 -7.86 2.81
N SER A 339 -32.69 -9.08 2.19
CA SER A 339 -31.67 -9.86 1.40
C SER A 339 -31.47 -9.67 -0.16
N PRO A 340 -30.30 -10.08 -0.78
CA PRO A 340 -29.88 -9.84 -2.19
C PRO A 340 -29.46 -11.08 -3.05
N ALA A 341 -29.71 -11.10 -4.38
CA ALA A 341 -28.87 -11.86 -5.35
C ALA A 341 -29.08 -11.48 -6.84
N ASN A 342 -30.30 -11.16 -7.28
CA ASN A 342 -30.51 -10.45 -8.56
C ASN A 342 -30.33 -8.93 -8.38
N ASP A 343 -30.57 -8.46 -7.16
CA ASP A 343 -30.41 -7.07 -6.77
C ASP A 343 -28.95 -6.61 -6.83
N ALA A 344 -27.94 -7.47 -6.69
CA ALA A 344 -26.54 -7.02 -6.66
C ALA A 344 -26.04 -6.49 -8.03
N LEU A 345 -26.58 -6.99 -9.14
CA LEU A 345 -26.31 -6.51 -10.50
C LEU A 345 -27.17 -5.29 -10.84
N GLU A 346 -28.41 -5.24 -10.33
CA GLU A 346 -29.28 -4.05 -10.40
C GLU A 346 -28.81 -2.91 -9.48
N GLU A 347 -28.15 -3.21 -8.37
CA GLU A 347 -27.66 -2.26 -7.34
C GLU A 347 -26.30 -1.67 -7.71
N ALA A 348 -25.45 -2.44 -8.40
CA ALA A 348 -24.24 -1.91 -9.04
C ALA A 348 -24.55 -0.93 -10.19
N LEU A 349 -25.74 -1.06 -10.80
CA LEU A 349 -26.28 -0.14 -11.81
C LEU A 349 -27.34 0.81 -11.24
N ALA A 350 -27.68 0.68 -9.96
CA ALA A 350 -28.76 1.45 -9.38
C ALA A 350 -28.34 2.92 -9.32
N PRO A 351 -29.28 3.84 -9.63
CA PRO A 351 -29.07 5.24 -9.35
C PRO A 351 -28.69 5.43 -7.87
N PRO A 352 -27.89 6.46 -7.56
CA PRO A 352 -27.50 6.72 -6.18
C PRO A 352 -28.74 6.91 -5.30
N THR A 353 -28.60 6.60 -4.02
CA THR A 353 -29.69 6.52 -3.04
C THR A 353 -30.45 7.83 -2.97
N TRP A 354 -29.75 8.97 -2.94
CA TRP A 354 -30.39 10.29 -2.95
C TRP A 354 -31.30 10.49 -4.18
N TYR A 355 -30.93 9.95 -5.35
CA TYR A 355 -31.75 10.05 -6.55
C TYR A 355 -32.96 9.12 -6.47
N ARG A 356 -32.76 7.89 -5.98
CA ARG A 356 -33.86 6.94 -5.72
C ARG A 356 -34.87 7.46 -4.70
N GLU A 357 -34.46 8.36 -3.81
CA GLU A 357 -35.38 8.97 -2.85
C GLU A 357 -36.20 10.11 -3.46
N ILE A 358 -35.66 10.88 -4.42
CA ILE A 358 -36.29 12.12 -4.93
C ILE A 358 -36.86 12.02 -6.36
N TYR A 359 -36.58 10.95 -7.09
CA TYR A 359 -37.13 10.76 -8.44
C TYR A 359 -38.66 10.61 -8.38
N PRO A 360 -39.40 10.69 -9.52
CA PRO A 360 -40.87 10.66 -9.51
C PRO A 360 -41.53 9.45 -8.83
N GLY A 361 -40.81 8.33 -8.64
CA GLY A 361 -41.30 7.16 -7.91
C GLY A 361 -40.73 7.01 -6.49
N GLY A 362 -39.87 7.93 -6.04
CA GLY A 362 -39.33 7.98 -4.68
C GLY A 362 -40.35 8.57 -3.70
N ASP A 363 -40.10 8.37 -2.41
CA ASP A 363 -40.99 8.79 -1.33
C ASP A 363 -40.59 10.13 -0.69
N LYS A 364 -39.47 10.73 -1.12
CA LYS A 364 -38.95 12.00 -0.60
C LYS A 364 -39.03 13.10 -1.66
N CYS A 365 -38.97 14.35 -1.18
CA CYS A 365 -38.81 15.52 -2.04
C CYS A 365 -37.34 15.96 -2.04
N GLY A 366 -36.91 16.62 -3.11
CA GLY A 366 -35.55 17.13 -3.19
C GLY A 366 -35.15 17.61 -4.58
N TRP A 367 -33.86 17.81 -4.79
CA TRP A 367 -33.32 18.27 -6.06
C TRP A 367 -31.83 17.90 -6.24
N PHE A 368 -31.37 17.91 -7.49
CA PHE A 368 -29.95 17.87 -7.84
C PHE A 368 -29.63 19.01 -8.79
N ARG A 369 -28.48 19.66 -8.58
CA ARG A 369 -28.01 20.76 -9.41
C ARG A 369 -26.50 20.63 -9.64
N SER A 370 -26.07 20.91 -10.87
CA SER A 370 -24.66 20.87 -11.28
C SER A 370 -24.18 22.27 -11.64
N TYR A 371 -22.97 22.61 -11.19
CA TYR A 371 -22.31 23.92 -11.32
C TYR A 371 -20.94 23.76 -11.99
N GLY A 372 -20.82 22.82 -12.93
CA GLY A 372 -19.55 22.48 -13.58
C GLY A 372 -18.63 21.66 -12.67
N ASN A 373 -17.70 22.31 -11.96
CA ASN A 373 -16.72 21.62 -11.11
C ASN A 373 -17.31 21.11 -9.79
N TYR A 374 -18.57 21.47 -9.51
CA TYR A 374 -19.27 21.10 -8.29
C TYR A 374 -20.70 20.70 -8.61
N ALA A 375 -21.32 19.97 -7.69
CA ALA A 375 -22.75 19.71 -7.71
C ALA A 375 -23.31 19.72 -6.29
N ALA A 376 -24.62 19.80 -6.17
CA ALA A 376 -25.32 19.64 -4.90
C ALA A 376 -26.57 18.78 -5.09
N SER A 377 -26.83 17.90 -4.12
CA SER A 377 -28.08 17.15 -4.01
C SER A 377 -28.72 17.45 -2.67
N PHE A 378 -30.04 17.58 -2.68
CA PHE A 378 -30.84 17.75 -1.50
C PHE A 378 -31.91 16.67 -1.44
N VAL A 379 -32.05 16.03 -0.28
CA VAL A 379 -33.14 15.11 0.05
C VAL A 379 -33.79 15.59 1.35
N GLU A 380 -35.08 15.92 1.29
CA GLU A 380 -35.90 16.27 2.44
C GLU A 380 -36.48 15.00 3.06
N ARG A 381 -35.96 14.61 4.22
CA ARG A 381 -36.47 13.45 4.98
C ARG A 381 -37.27 13.90 6.19
N ASP A 382 -36.69 14.80 6.98
CA ASP A 382 -37.29 15.35 8.19
C ASP A 382 -36.88 16.82 8.40
N LYS A 383 -37.79 17.63 8.96
CA LYS A 383 -37.55 19.07 9.19
C LYS A 383 -36.86 19.38 10.52
N ASP A 384 -36.64 18.40 11.39
CA ASP A 384 -35.98 18.63 12.67
C ASP A 384 -34.46 18.72 12.52
N GLN A 385 -33.89 18.04 11.54
CA GLN A 385 -32.44 18.04 11.31
C GLN A 385 -32.08 18.08 9.83
N LEU A 386 -31.37 19.14 9.44
CA LEU A 386 -30.59 19.20 8.20
C LEU A 386 -29.12 18.90 8.50
N VAL A 387 -28.51 18.05 7.68
CA VAL A 387 -27.06 17.88 7.60
C VAL A 387 -26.59 18.39 6.25
N VAL A 388 -25.60 19.29 6.26
CA VAL A 388 -24.91 19.78 5.07
C VAL A 388 -23.52 19.15 5.05
N SER A 389 -23.22 18.36 4.03
CA SER A 389 -21.96 17.64 3.94
C SER A 389 -21.15 18.06 2.71
N PHE A 390 -19.84 17.93 2.83
CA PHE A 390 -18.90 18.33 1.79
C PHE A 390 -17.95 17.17 1.49
N ASP A 391 -17.77 16.87 0.21
CA ASP A 391 -16.84 15.85 -0.24
C ASP A 391 -15.42 16.09 0.27
N ASN A 392 -14.74 14.99 0.59
CA ASN A 392 -13.35 15.04 0.98
C ASN A 392 -12.41 14.88 -0.22
N LEU A 393 -11.11 15.08 0.01
CA LEU A 393 -10.10 15.01 -1.04
C LEU A 393 -10.08 13.66 -1.80
N SER A 394 -10.43 12.55 -1.14
CA SER A 394 -10.47 11.22 -1.79
C SER A 394 -11.73 10.97 -2.62
N GLN A 395 -12.78 11.77 -2.43
CA GLN A 395 -14.00 11.72 -3.25
C GLN A 395 -13.98 12.76 -4.39
N ALA A 396 -13.12 13.77 -4.29
CA ALA A 396 -12.95 14.77 -5.34
C ALA A 396 -12.53 14.11 -6.66
N GLY A 397 -13.28 14.36 -7.72
CA GLY A 397 -13.03 13.79 -9.05
C GLY A 397 -13.49 12.35 -9.23
N ASN A 398 -14.31 11.82 -8.31
CA ASN A 398 -15.00 10.56 -8.53
C ASN A 398 -16.07 10.71 -9.63
N ASP A 399 -15.86 10.03 -10.75
CA ASP A 399 -16.70 10.03 -11.95
C ASP A 399 -17.70 8.88 -12.00
N ALA A 400 -17.84 8.10 -10.92
CA ALA A 400 -18.82 7.03 -10.85
C ALA A 400 -20.25 7.56 -11.05
N TYR A 401 -21.06 6.81 -11.81
CA TYR A 401 -22.48 7.16 -12.04
C TYR A 401 -23.31 7.08 -10.75
N ALA A 402 -23.15 6.00 -9.97
CA ALA A 402 -23.80 5.80 -8.68
C ALA A 402 -23.10 6.59 -7.55
N ARG A 403 -22.88 7.89 -7.76
CA ARG A 403 -22.14 8.73 -6.82
C ARG A 403 -23.00 9.19 -5.65
N GLU A 404 -22.54 8.85 -4.45
CA GLU A 404 -23.08 9.34 -3.19
C GLU A 404 -22.26 10.53 -2.65
N PRO A 405 -22.92 11.55 -2.07
CA PRO A 405 -22.22 12.60 -1.37
C PRO A 405 -21.67 12.07 -0.04
N TRP A 406 -20.63 12.71 0.50
CA TRP A 406 -20.13 12.35 1.83
C TRP A 406 -21.26 12.36 2.88
N ALA A 407 -21.19 11.45 3.87
CA ALA A 407 -22.19 11.28 4.92
C ALA A 407 -23.62 10.88 4.49
N GLN A 408 -23.88 10.54 3.21
CA GLN A 408 -25.21 10.12 2.75
C GLN A 408 -25.80 9.02 3.62
N LYS A 409 -25.08 7.91 3.80
CA LYS A 409 -25.62 6.75 4.52
C LYS A 409 -25.94 7.09 5.97
N PHE A 410 -25.08 7.90 6.60
CA PHE A 410 -25.30 8.36 7.97
C PHE A 410 -26.60 9.16 8.11
N CYS A 411 -26.91 10.03 7.14
CA CYS A 411 -28.12 10.84 7.14
C CYS A 411 -29.36 10.00 6.81
N ALA A 412 -29.27 9.14 5.81
CA ALA A 412 -30.37 8.24 5.42
C ALA A 412 -30.74 7.27 6.57
N ASP A 413 -29.75 6.65 7.22
CA ASP A 413 -29.98 5.74 8.36
C ASP A 413 -30.63 6.44 9.58
N ARG A 414 -30.71 7.78 9.61
CA ARG A 414 -31.25 8.59 10.72
C ARG A 414 -32.42 9.48 10.30
N ASP A 415 -32.91 9.32 9.08
CA ASP A 415 -33.93 10.20 8.48
C ASP A 415 -33.59 11.70 8.55
N PHE A 416 -32.31 12.06 8.56
CA PHE A 416 -31.90 13.46 8.50
C PHE A 416 -32.05 13.97 7.06
N SER A 417 -32.63 15.16 6.93
CA SER A 417 -32.56 15.90 5.66
C SER A 417 -31.10 16.16 5.32
N HIS A 418 -30.72 16.01 4.05
CA HIS A 418 -29.33 16.00 3.65
C HIS A 418 -29.10 16.88 2.43
N LEU A 419 -28.26 17.89 2.56
CA LEU A 419 -27.66 18.65 1.45
C LEU A 419 -26.21 18.20 1.27
N GLY A 420 -25.95 17.40 0.23
CA GLY A 420 -24.63 16.89 -0.11
C GLY A 420 -23.95 17.73 -1.18
N VAL A 421 -22.73 18.22 -0.92
CA VAL A 421 -21.93 19.02 -1.87
C VAL A 421 -20.79 18.18 -2.43
N TYR A 422 -20.80 18.00 -3.76
CA TYR A 422 -19.89 17.17 -4.52
C TYR A 422 -18.78 18.00 -5.15
N ALA A 423 -17.55 17.49 -5.14
CA ALA A 423 -16.41 18.14 -5.79
C ALA A 423 -15.91 17.32 -6.99
N GLN A 424 -15.77 17.91 -8.17
CA GLN A 424 -15.09 17.28 -9.31
C GLN A 424 -13.59 17.58 -9.32
N GLU A 425 -13.18 18.70 -8.75
CA GLU A 425 -11.76 19.04 -8.58
C GLU A 425 -11.48 19.37 -7.10
N PRO A 426 -10.26 19.10 -6.61
CA PRO A 426 -9.89 19.36 -5.22
C PRO A 426 -9.49 20.83 -5.04
N THR A 427 -10.41 21.74 -5.33
CA THR A 427 -10.19 23.19 -5.25
C THR A 427 -10.85 23.80 -4.02
N TRP A 428 -11.09 23.02 -2.95
CA TRP A 428 -11.57 23.53 -1.66
C TRP A 428 -12.87 24.37 -1.77
N PHE A 429 -13.79 23.97 -2.65
CA PHE A 429 -15.08 24.67 -2.86
C PHE A 429 -14.90 26.15 -3.24
N ARG A 430 -13.81 26.45 -3.95
CA ARG A 430 -13.50 27.79 -4.47
C ARG A 430 -14.06 27.93 -5.88
N ASP A 431 -15.37 28.15 -5.94
CA ASP A 431 -16.15 28.25 -7.17
C ASP A 431 -17.30 29.24 -6.96
N GLN A 432 -17.44 30.22 -7.86
CA GLN A 432 -18.41 31.32 -7.69
C GLN A 432 -19.85 30.82 -7.79
N ASP A 433 -20.17 29.95 -8.76
CA ASP A 433 -21.52 29.44 -8.99
C ASP A 433 -22.01 28.60 -7.80
N LEU A 434 -21.14 27.77 -7.23
CA LEU A 434 -21.44 27.05 -5.99
C LEU A 434 -21.73 28.01 -4.83
N ILE A 435 -20.89 29.05 -4.66
CA ILE A 435 -21.06 30.04 -3.58
C ILE A 435 -22.40 30.75 -3.74
N ASP A 436 -22.68 31.28 -4.92
CA ASP A 436 -23.92 32.01 -5.23
C ASP A 436 -25.15 31.14 -4.97
N HIS A 437 -25.08 29.85 -5.33
CA HIS A 437 -26.17 28.93 -5.04
C HIS A 437 -26.41 28.74 -3.54
N LEU A 438 -25.36 28.51 -2.75
CA LEU A 438 -25.49 28.34 -1.31
C LEU A 438 -25.99 29.63 -0.63
N GLU A 439 -25.62 30.80 -1.15
CA GLU A 439 -26.18 32.09 -0.71
C GLU A 439 -27.65 32.24 -1.08
N SER A 440 -28.05 31.85 -2.30
CA SER A 440 -29.46 31.84 -2.71
C SER A 440 -30.31 30.97 -1.79
N LEU A 441 -29.83 29.78 -1.41
CA LEU A 441 -30.52 28.92 -0.43
C LEU A 441 -30.73 29.65 0.91
N ARG A 442 -29.71 30.34 1.43
CA ARG A 442 -29.84 31.16 2.63
C ARG A 442 -30.90 32.24 2.45
N ASP A 443 -30.83 32.99 1.37
CA ASP A 443 -31.70 34.15 1.12
C ASP A 443 -33.16 33.74 0.88
N GLU A 444 -33.39 32.56 0.34
CA GLU A 444 -34.70 31.91 0.19
C GLU A 444 -35.24 31.31 1.51
N GLY A 445 -34.46 31.36 2.60
CA GLY A 445 -34.86 30.82 3.90
C GLY A 445 -34.77 29.30 4.03
N PHE A 446 -34.06 28.63 3.10
CA PHE A 446 -33.92 27.16 3.09
C PHE A 446 -33.42 26.61 4.44
N PHE A 447 -32.30 27.14 4.95
CA PHE A 447 -31.73 26.68 6.21
C PHE A 447 -32.62 26.97 7.42
N ALA A 448 -33.35 28.09 7.40
CA ALA A 448 -34.27 28.47 8.47
C ALA A 448 -35.53 27.58 8.52
N GLY A 449 -35.78 26.80 7.46
CA GLY A 449 -36.85 25.81 7.42
C GLY A 449 -36.63 24.58 8.31
N PHE A 450 -35.43 24.42 8.89
CA PHE A 450 -35.06 23.28 9.74
C PHE A 450 -34.85 23.70 11.19
N LYS A 451 -35.27 22.87 12.15
CA LYS A 451 -35.06 23.15 13.58
C LYS A 451 -33.59 23.19 13.97
N ARG A 452 -32.77 22.31 13.37
CA ARG A 452 -31.32 22.23 13.56
C ARG A 452 -30.63 22.03 12.22
N VAL A 453 -29.49 22.69 12.06
CA VAL A 453 -28.61 22.54 10.89
C VAL A 453 -27.22 22.14 11.36
N ALA A 454 -26.63 21.12 10.74
CA ALA A 454 -25.28 20.69 11.02
C ALA A 454 -24.42 20.68 9.75
N PHE A 455 -23.26 21.33 9.77
CA PHE A 455 -22.27 21.29 8.69
C PHE A 455 -21.18 20.28 9.03
N VAL A 456 -20.92 19.31 8.15
CA VAL A 456 -20.02 18.19 8.44
C VAL A 456 -19.01 17.96 7.33
N GLY A 457 -17.77 17.62 7.69
CA GLY A 457 -16.75 17.29 6.70
C GLY A 457 -15.41 16.88 7.27
N THR A 458 -14.55 16.32 6.41
CA THR A 458 -13.18 15.92 6.74
C THR A 458 -12.15 16.52 5.78
N SER A 459 -11.03 17.03 6.30
CA SER A 459 -9.96 17.66 5.54
C SER A 459 -10.51 18.77 4.62
N MET A 460 -10.44 18.62 3.29
CA MET A 460 -11.09 19.52 2.33
C MET A 460 -12.56 19.76 2.65
N GLY A 461 -13.35 18.71 2.91
CA GLY A 461 -14.76 18.84 3.28
C GLY A 461 -14.96 19.58 4.60
N ALA A 462 -14.02 19.46 5.54
CA ALA A 462 -14.08 20.19 6.80
C ALA A 462 -13.85 21.70 6.60
N PHE A 463 -13.06 22.09 5.58
CA PHE A 463 -13.00 23.50 5.17
C PHE A 463 -14.39 23.98 4.71
N GLY A 464 -15.07 23.23 3.84
CA GLY A 464 -16.43 23.56 3.39
C GLY A 464 -17.40 23.70 4.56
N ALA A 465 -17.40 22.72 5.47
CA ALA A 465 -18.25 22.72 6.66
C ALA A 465 -18.02 23.94 7.57
N LEU A 466 -16.76 24.26 7.89
CA LEU A 466 -16.44 25.41 8.73
C LEU A 466 -16.81 26.74 8.05
N THR A 467 -16.53 26.82 6.76
CA THR A 467 -16.62 28.04 5.97
C THR A 467 -18.05 28.44 5.64
N PHE A 468 -18.88 27.49 5.23
CA PHE A 468 -20.27 27.76 4.84
C PHE A 468 -21.25 27.69 6.01
N SER A 469 -20.79 27.32 7.22
CA SER A 469 -21.62 27.29 8.42
C SER A 469 -22.30 28.62 8.74
N SER A 470 -21.70 29.76 8.37
CA SER A 470 -22.28 31.09 8.58
C SER A 470 -23.54 31.35 7.74
N LEU A 471 -23.83 30.53 6.72
CA LEU A 471 -25.07 30.59 5.96
C LEU A 471 -26.29 30.14 6.77
N ALA A 472 -26.09 29.40 7.86
CA ALA A 472 -27.13 29.05 8.82
C ALA A 472 -26.66 29.43 10.24
N PRO A 473 -26.83 30.69 10.67
CA PRO A 473 -26.48 31.10 12.03
C PRO A 473 -27.16 30.20 13.08
N GLY A 474 -26.41 29.81 14.11
CA GLY A 474 -26.84 28.82 15.10
C GLY A 474 -26.60 27.36 14.70
N ALA A 475 -26.02 27.09 13.52
CA ALA A 475 -25.69 25.72 13.14
C ALA A 475 -24.61 25.07 14.02
N THR A 476 -24.63 23.75 14.07
CA THR A 476 -23.53 22.94 14.58
C THR A 476 -22.53 22.64 13.48
N VAL A 477 -21.24 22.59 13.78
CA VAL A 477 -20.19 22.20 12.83
C VAL A 477 -19.41 21.02 13.35
N VAL A 478 -19.19 19.99 12.53
CA VAL A 478 -18.35 18.83 12.85
C VAL A 478 -17.23 18.72 11.83
N ALA A 479 -16.03 19.09 12.24
CA ALA A 479 -14.87 19.23 11.37
C ALA A 479 -13.74 18.27 11.77
N PHE A 480 -13.45 17.30 10.89
CA PHE A 480 -12.36 16.34 11.08
C PHE A 480 -11.09 16.81 10.35
N SER A 481 -9.99 16.95 11.08
CA SER A 481 -8.67 17.37 10.58
C SER A 481 -8.72 18.57 9.60
N PRO A 482 -9.31 19.70 10.01
CA PRO A 482 -9.69 20.77 9.09
C PRO A 482 -8.51 21.59 8.58
N GLN A 483 -8.65 22.07 7.33
CA GLN A 483 -7.99 23.29 6.87
C GLN A 483 -8.95 24.46 7.05
N THR A 484 -8.40 25.64 7.36
CA THR A 484 -9.20 26.86 7.61
C THR A 484 -9.10 27.90 6.48
N THR A 485 -8.11 27.75 5.60
CA THR A 485 -7.91 28.47 4.33
C THR A 485 -6.67 27.84 3.67
N LEU A 486 -6.48 27.96 2.36
CA LEU A 486 -5.20 27.68 1.69
C LEU A 486 -4.61 28.93 1.03
N ASP A 487 -5.11 30.13 1.35
CA ASP A 487 -4.52 31.41 0.94
C ASP A 487 -3.10 31.52 1.50
N GLU A 488 -2.10 31.47 0.61
CA GLU A 488 -0.67 31.46 0.96
C GLU A 488 -0.25 32.68 1.79
N ARG A 489 -0.96 33.81 1.65
CA ARG A 489 -0.70 35.02 2.45
C ARG A 489 -1.02 34.83 3.93
N LYS A 490 -1.93 33.91 4.25
CA LYS A 490 -2.41 33.64 5.62
C LYS A 490 -1.82 32.37 6.21
N VAL A 491 -1.57 31.36 5.38
CA VAL A 491 -1.04 30.06 5.80
C VAL A 491 0.20 29.67 4.99
N PRO A 492 1.28 30.47 5.00
CA PRO A 492 2.48 30.18 4.20
C PRO A 492 3.17 28.87 4.60
N TRP A 493 2.85 28.32 5.78
CA TRP A 493 3.34 27.04 6.27
C TRP A 493 2.59 25.82 5.70
N GLU A 494 1.45 26.01 5.01
CA GLU A 494 0.64 24.89 4.52
C GLU A 494 1.11 24.42 3.14
N GLY A 495 2.04 23.47 3.15
CA GLY A 495 2.69 22.91 1.97
C GLY A 495 1.89 21.83 1.21
N ARG A 496 0.85 21.22 1.82
CA ARG A 496 0.37 19.88 1.43
C ARG A 496 -0.53 19.85 0.20
N PHE A 497 -1.24 20.93 -0.12
CA PHE A 497 -2.38 20.89 -1.05
C PHE A 497 -2.21 21.84 -2.25
N ALA A 498 -1.31 21.50 -3.18
CA ALA A 498 -0.94 22.37 -4.30
C ALA A 498 -2.13 22.85 -5.16
N LYS A 499 -3.04 21.95 -5.57
CA LYS A 499 -4.24 22.32 -6.36
C LYS A 499 -5.16 23.28 -5.59
N GLY A 500 -5.38 23.02 -4.29
CA GLY A 500 -6.20 23.89 -3.44
C GLY A 500 -5.57 25.25 -3.21
N ARG A 501 -4.23 25.34 -3.12
CA ARG A 501 -3.52 26.64 -3.03
C ARG A 501 -3.65 27.48 -4.30
N ALA A 502 -3.65 26.82 -5.47
CA ALA A 502 -3.79 27.49 -6.76
C ALA A 502 -5.22 27.98 -7.05
N ALA A 503 -6.20 27.63 -6.22
CA ALA A 503 -7.58 28.06 -6.39
C ALA A 503 -7.78 29.57 -6.08
N ASP A 504 -8.93 30.12 -6.46
CA ASP A 504 -9.21 31.55 -6.24
C ASP A 504 -9.64 31.83 -4.78
N TRP A 505 -8.67 32.33 -4.00
CA TRP A 505 -8.87 32.76 -2.61
C TRP A 505 -9.38 34.20 -2.47
N SER A 506 -9.64 34.91 -3.58
CA SER A 506 -10.27 36.23 -3.57
C SER A 506 -11.79 36.17 -3.43
N LEU A 507 -12.43 35.05 -3.84
CA LEU A 507 -13.88 34.88 -3.72
C LEU A 507 -14.36 34.97 -2.25
N PRO A 508 -15.65 35.24 -2.00
CA PRO A 508 -16.23 35.18 -0.65
C PRO A 508 -15.96 33.85 0.05
N TYR A 509 -16.14 33.82 1.38
CA TYR A 509 -15.93 32.63 2.19
C TYR A 509 -14.50 32.03 2.09
N SER A 510 -13.47 32.84 1.82
CA SER A 510 -12.09 32.36 1.67
C SER A 510 -11.38 31.96 2.98
N ASP A 511 -12.02 32.16 4.14
CA ASP A 511 -11.38 31.98 5.44
C ASP A 511 -12.37 31.58 6.53
N ALA A 512 -12.34 30.29 6.88
CA ALA A 512 -13.18 29.71 7.92
C ALA A 512 -13.09 30.46 9.26
N ALA A 513 -11.93 31.03 9.60
CA ALA A 513 -11.74 31.75 10.86
C ALA A 513 -12.64 32.98 11.00
N LYS A 514 -13.19 33.49 9.89
CA LYS A 514 -14.16 34.59 9.88
C LYS A 514 -15.61 34.11 10.00
N GLN A 515 -15.88 32.85 9.68
CA GLN A 515 -17.24 32.32 9.49
C GLN A 515 -17.75 31.58 10.73
N THR A 516 -16.88 30.86 11.43
CA THR A 516 -17.27 29.94 12.52
C THR A 516 -17.88 30.62 13.76
N LYS A 517 -17.88 31.96 13.86
CA LYS A 517 -18.46 32.68 15.00
C LYS A 517 -19.99 32.64 15.01
N ALA A 518 -20.61 32.44 13.86
CA ALA A 518 -22.07 32.39 13.73
C ALA A 518 -22.66 31.03 14.15
N ALA A 519 -21.83 29.98 14.26
CA ALA A 519 -22.24 28.64 14.67
C ALA A 519 -22.48 28.55 16.19
N GLU A 520 -23.43 27.72 16.61
CA GLU A 520 -23.69 27.45 18.03
C GLU A 520 -22.57 26.63 18.66
N ASN A 521 -22.19 25.52 18.01
CA ASN A 521 -21.11 24.63 18.44
C ASN A 521 -20.23 24.25 17.26
N VAL A 522 -18.91 24.23 17.46
CA VAL A 522 -17.92 23.82 16.45
C VAL A 522 -17.04 22.74 17.03
N TYR A 523 -17.36 21.49 16.72
CA TYR A 523 -16.59 20.31 17.10
C TYR A 523 -15.38 20.13 16.19
N LEU A 524 -14.20 20.28 16.77
CA LEU A 524 -12.92 20.19 16.07
C LEU A 524 -12.23 18.88 16.44
N VAL A 525 -12.29 17.89 15.56
CA VAL A 525 -11.64 16.59 15.75
C VAL A 525 -10.31 16.56 15.01
N TYR A 526 -9.20 16.70 15.73
CA TYR A 526 -7.87 16.79 15.13
C TYR A 526 -6.82 16.18 16.04
N ASP A 527 -5.72 15.74 15.45
CA ASP A 527 -4.54 15.35 16.21
C ASP A 527 -3.70 16.58 16.55
N GLN A 528 -3.63 16.92 17.83
CA GLN A 528 -2.84 18.06 18.29
C GLN A 528 -1.33 17.90 18.07
N PHE A 529 -0.85 16.69 17.80
CA PHE A 529 0.56 16.45 17.49
C PHE A 529 0.87 16.60 16.00
N HIS A 530 -0.14 16.60 15.14
CA HIS A 530 0.03 16.93 13.73
C HIS A 530 0.18 18.44 13.56
N GLU A 531 1.37 18.91 13.19
CA GLU A 531 1.68 20.35 13.16
C GLU A 531 0.75 21.16 12.24
N GLY A 532 0.54 20.72 10.99
CA GLY A 532 -0.33 21.43 10.04
C GLY A 532 -1.77 21.56 10.53
N ASP A 533 -2.37 20.47 10.98
CA ASP A 533 -3.76 20.47 11.48
C ASP A 533 -3.89 21.32 12.77
N ARG A 534 -2.93 21.20 13.69
CA ARG A 534 -2.88 22.05 14.89
C ARG A 534 -2.82 23.53 14.51
N LYS A 535 -1.93 23.93 13.59
CA LYS A 535 -1.81 25.33 13.15
C LYS A 535 -3.09 25.84 12.49
N HIS A 536 -3.81 25.02 11.72
CA HIS A 536 -5.11 25.41 11.17
C HIS A 536 -6.16 25.63 12.26
N VAL A 537 -6.26 24.72 13.22
CA VAL A 537 -7.20 24.83 14.34
C VAL A 537 -6.88 26.02 15.24
N GLU A 538 -5.60 26.32 15.47
CA GLU A 538 -5.17 27.47 16.28
C GLU A 538 -5.57 28.83 15.69
N ARG A 539 -5.87 28.91 14.39
CA ARG A 539 -6.42 30.12 13.75
C ARG A 539 -7.87 30.39 14.18
N LEU A 540 -8.63 29.38 14.57
CA LEU A 540 -10.01 29.54 15.00
C LEU A 540 -10.04 30.10 16.43
N LYS A 541 -11.00 31.01 16.68
CA LYS A 541 -11.23 31.64 17.99
C LYS A 541 -12.73 31.75 18.26
N GLY A 542 -13.17 31.35 19.45
CA GLY A 542 -14.57 31.44 19.86
C GLY A 542 -14.84 30.61 21.10
N ARG A 543 -15.88 30.98 21.87
CA ARG A 543 -16.36 30.19 23.02
C ARG A 543 -17.15 28.95 22.59
N ASN A 544 -17.62 28.94 21.36
CA ASN A 544 -18.37 27.85 20.72
C ASN A 544 -17.47 26.72 20.20
N LEU A 545 -16.14 26.83 20.32
CA LEU A 545 -15.21 25.80 19.83
C LEU A 545 -15.07 24.67 20.87
N VAL A 546 -15.35 23.44 20.44
CA VAL A 546 -15.16 22.22 21.25
C VAL A 546 -13.97 21.45 20.70
N HIS A 547 -12.85 21.45 21.44
CA HIS A 547 -11.59 20.85 20.99
C HIS A 547 -11.51 19.36 21.31
N LEU A 548 -11.84 18.52 20.34
CA LEU A 548 -11.76 17.06 20.44
C LEU A 548 -10.38 16.56 19.98
N LYS A 549 -9.39 16.73 20.87
CA LYS A 549 -7.98 16.39 20.64
C LYS A 549 -7.74 14.87 20.51
N GLY A 550 -7.70 14.38 19.28
CA GLY A 550 -7.46 13.00 18.92
C GLY A 550 -5.98 12.64 18.89
N ALA A 551 -5.34 12.60 20.06
CA ALA A 551 -3.92 12.28 20.18
C ALA A 551 -3.55 10.96 19.48
N GLY A 552 -2.70 11.02 18.46
CA GLY A 552 -2.24 9.88 17.66
C GLY A 552 -3.20 9.44 16.56
N LEU A 553 -4.30 10.15 16.30
CA LEU A 553 -5.19 9.83 15.16
C LEU A 553 -4.60 10.26 13.82
N GLY A 554 -3.62 11.16 13.81
CA GLY A 554 -3.07 11.76 12.60
C GLY A 554 -4.08 12.57 11.79
N HIS A 555 -3.70 12.92 10.55
CA HIS A 555 -4.54 13.72 9.64
C HIS A 555 -5.80 12.97 9.17
N LYS A 556 -5.77 11.63 9.14
CA LYS A 556 -6.91 10.82 8.70
C LYS A 556 -7.84 10.49 9.87
N SER A 557 -8.16 11.47 10.72
CA SER A 557 -8.87 11.25 11.99
C SER A 557 -10.21 10.52 11.81
N ALA A 558 -11.03 10.91 10.82
CA ALA A 558 -12.29 10.22 10.51
C ALA A 558 -12.08 8.74 10.13
N LEU A 559 -11.05 8.42 9.35
CA LEU A 559 -10.72 7.04 8.98
C LEU A 559 -10.30 6.21 10.21
N VAL A 560 -9.51 6.79 11.11
CA VAL A 560 -9.09 6.08 12.33
C VAL A 560 -10.28 5.83 13.26
N LEU A 561 -11.18 6.80 13.40
CA LEU A 561 -12.45 6.62 14.14
C LEU A 561 -13.33 5.54 13.51
N SER A 562 -13.39 5.48 12.18
CA SER A 562 -14.11 4.42 11.46
C SER A 562 -13.49 3.05 11.71
N ARG A 563 -12.16 2.91 11.68
CA ARG A 563 -11.45 1.65 11.99
C ARG A 563 -11.63 1.19 13.44
N MET A 564 -12.06 2.08 14.34
CA MET A 564 -12.42 1.76 15.72
C MET A 564 -13.91 1.49 15.91
N ASN A 565 -14.73 1.60 14.86
CA ASN A 565 -16.19 1.54 14.92
C ASN A 565 -16.83 2.60 15.85
N VAL A 566 -16.20 3.77 16.03
CA VAL A 566 -16.73 4.86 16.89
C VAL A 566 -17.10 6.12 16.11
N LEU A 567 -16.84 6.18 14.80
CA LEU A 567 -17.11 7.37 13.99
C LEU A 567 -18.59 7.76 13.99
N LYS A 568 -19.50 6.79 13.89
CA LYS A 568 -20.95 7.03 13.83
C LYS A 568 -21.44 7.68 15.13
N ASP A 569 -21.07 7.12 16.27
CA ASP A 569 -21.47 7.62 17.59
C ASP A 569 -20.90 9.03 17.85
N VAL A 570 -19.64 9.27 17.47
CA VAL A 570 -19.02 10.60 17.56
C VAL A 570 -19.73 11.60 16.65
N MET A 571 -20.06 11.21 15.41
CA MET A 571 -20.76 12.07 14.46
C MET A 571 -22.18 12.40 14.93
N GLU A 572 -22.93 11.41 15.41
CA GLU A 572 -24.30 11.59 15.92
C GLU A 572 -24.35 12.45 17.18
N GLY A 573 -23.49 12.15 18.16
CA GLY A 573 -23.38 13.00 19.35
C GLY A 573 -23.02 14.44 19.00
N ALA A 574 -22.13 14.64 18.02
CA ALA A 574 -21.74 15.98 17.60
C ALA A 574 -22.88 16.69 16.84
N VAL A 575 -23.51 16.05 15.85
CA VAL A 575 -24.61 16.61 15.05
C VAL A 575 -25.79 17.01 15.93
N SER A 576 -26.09 16.22 16.96
CA SER A 576 -27.15 16.51 17.94
C SER A 576 -26.76 17.56 18.99
N GLY A 577 -25.50 18.00 19.02
CA GLY A 577 -24.98 18.95 20.02
C GLY A 577 -24.72 18.35 21.41
N GLY A 578 -24.83 17.03 21.56
CA GLY A 578 -24.69 16.34 22.85
C GLY A 578 -23.28 15.81 23.16
N LEU A 579 -22.37 15.79 22.19
CA LEU A 579 -21.04 15.19 22.37
C LEU A 579 -20.18 16.02 23.34
N THR A 580 -19.70 15.39 24.40
CA THR A 580 -18.72 16.00 25.31
C THR A 580 -17.30 15.56 25.01
N GLU A 581 -16.30 16.31 25.48
CA GLU A 581 -14.89 15.91 25.42
C GLU A 581 -14.65 14.55 26.11
N ILE A 582 -15.35 14.30 27.22
CA ILE A 582 -15.22 13.06 27.99
C ILE A 582 -15.71 11.86 27.18
N ASP A 583 -16.86 12.00 26.50
CA ASP A 583 -17.43 10.93 25.68
C ASP A 583 -16.53 10.61 24.50
N PHE A 584 -16.02 11.67 23.83
CA PHE A 584 -15.04 11.50 22.77
C PHE A 584 -13.77 10.79 23.26
N TYR A 585 -13.19 11.21 24.39
CA TYR A 585 -11.98 10.60 24.93
C TYR A 585 -12.17 9.15 25.41
N ARG A 586 -13.37 8.80 25.89
CA ARG A 586 -13.74 7.41 26.17
C ARG A 586 -13.80 6.60 24.88
N ALA A 587 -14.49 7.10 23.86
CA ALA A 587 -14.64 6.43 22.56
C ALA A 587 -13.29 6.14 21.91
N ILE A 588 -12.36 7.10 21.90
CA ILE A 588 -11.07 6.91 21.23
C ILE A 588 -10.06 6.08 22.03
N ARG A 589 -10.39 5.51 23.19
CA ARG A 589 -9.44 4.68 23.97
C ARG A 589 -8.95 3.47 23.18
N ALA A 590 -9.81 2.89 22.34
CA ALA A 590 -9.52 1.74 21.49
C ALA A 590 -8.44 2.02 20.43
N ARG A 591 -8.04 3.28 20.21
CA ARG A 591 -7.01 3.65 19.22
C ARG A 591 -5.70 2.90 19.42
N LYS A 592 -5.42 2.47 20.65
CA LYS A 592 -4.25 1.67 21.03
C LYS A 592 -4.16 0.32 20.32
N ASP A 593 -5.23 -0.11 19.65
CA ASP A 593 -5.29 -1.36 18.88
C ASP A 593 -5.17 -1.12 17.36
N ILE A 594 -5.20 0.15 16.95
CA ILE A 594 -5.16 0.53 15.53
C ILE A 594 -3.73 0.77 15.09
N TYR A 595 -3.33 0.12 14.00
CA TYR A 595 -1.97 0.24 13.46
C TYR A 595 -1.62 1.69 13.05
N LEU A 596 -2.57 2.44 12.49
CA LEU A 596 -2.37 3.85 12.13
C LEU A 596 -2.03 4.73 13.34
N TYR A 597 -2.64 4.45 14.51
CA TYR A 597 -2.31 5.14 15.75
C TYR A 597 -0.87 4.87 16.19
N ARG A 598 -0.40 3.63 16.01
CA ARG A 598 0.99 3.29 16.26
C ARG A 598 1.94 4.06 15.35
N GLN A 599 1.68 4.07 14.05
CA GLN A 599 2.51 4.78 13.08
C GLN A 599 2.59 6.28 13.38
N ALA A 600 1.45 6.91 13.69
CA ALA A 600 1.40 8.34 14.01
C ALA A 600 2.21 8.66 15.28
N MET A 601 1.98 7.92 16.37
CA MET A 601 2.68 8.16 17.63
C MET A 601 4.18 7.86 17.55
N GLU A 602 4.60 6.84 16.79
CA GLU A 602 6.02 6.59 16.50
C GLU A 602 6.64 7.80 15.78
N GLY A 603 6.04 8.26 14.68
CA GLY A 603 6.51 9.43 13.94
C GLY A 603 6.65 10.66 14.84
N TYR A 604 5.61 10.97 15.62
CA TYR A 604 5.60 12.11 16.55
C TYR A 604 6.66 12.06 17.65
N LEU A 605 7.05 10.87 18.10
CA LEU A 605 8.10 10.71 19.10
C LEU A 605 9.48 10.83 18.45
N THR A 606 9.65 10.27 17.26
CA THR A 606 10.88 10.40 16.46
C THR A 606 11.14 11.85 16.08
N ASP A 607 10.14 12.58 15.56
CA ASP A 607 10.26 14.00 15.17
C ASP A 607 10.66 14.91 16.34
N ARG A 608 10.41 14.49 17.58
CA ARG A 608 10.78 15.22 18.81
C ARG A 608 12.11 14.73 19.43
N GLY A 609 12.87 13.92 18.71
CA GLY A 609 14.12 13.33 19.20
C GLY A 609 13.94 12.37 20.38
N LYS A 610 12.76 11.74 20.52
CA LYS A 610 12.44 10.79 21.60
C LYS A 610 12.42 9.34 21.08
N VAL A 611 13.46 8.94 20.36
CA VAL A 611 13.59 7.62 19.71
C VAL A 611 13.38 6.47 20.71
N ASP A 612 14.01 6.53 21.90
CA ASP A 612 13.81 5.51 22.95
C ASP A 612 12.34 5.35 23.37
N ARG A 613 11.58 6.46 23.40
CA ARG A 613 10.14 6.41 23.73
C ARG A 613 9.33 5.87 22.56
N ALA A 614 9.71 6.15 21.31
CA ALA A 614 9.08 5.59 20.12
C ALA A 614 9.22 4.06 20.10
N GLU A 615 10.41 3.54 20.37
CA GLU A 615 10.64 2.08 20.45
C GLU A 615 9.87 1.42 21.60
N ARG A 616 9.90 2.03 22.79
CA ARG A 616 9.11 1.55 23.93
C ARG A 616 7.62 1.52 23.62
N PHE A 617 7.12 2.54 22.92
CA PHE A 617 5.73 2.61 22.48
C PHE A 617 5.41 1.50 21.46
N ALA A 618 6.26 1.30 20.45
CA ALA A 618 6.14 0.24 19.46
C ALA A 618 6.07 -1.15 20.09
N ASN A 619 6.95 -1.41 21.06
CA ASN A 619 7.03 -2.68 21.78
C ASN A 619 5.81 -2.88 22.68
N ALA A 620 5.33 -1.83 23.36
CA ALA A 620 4.09 -1.90 24.14
C ALA A 620 2.87 -2.23 23.26
N PHE A 621 2.79 -1.65 22.06
CA PHE A 621 1.74 -1.97 21.08
C PHE A 621 1.81 -3.44 20.63
N LYS A 622 3.00 -3.93 20.24
CA LYS A 622 3.19 -5.34 19.85
C LYS A 622 2.81 -6.30 20.98
N LYS A 623 3.22 -6.01 22.21
CA LYS A 623 2.86 -6.81 23.40
C LYS A 623 1.34 -6.87 23.59
N ARG A 624 0.65 -5.73 23.47
CA ARG A 624 -0.82 -5.65 23.56
C ARG A 624 -1.52 -6.49 22.49
N ARG A 625 -1.07 -6.41 21.24
CA ARG A 625 -1.61 -7.22 20.13
C ARG A 625 -1.44 -8.72 20.35
N ARG A 626 -0.29 -9.16 20.89
CA ARG A 626 -0.06 -10.57 21.24
C ARG A 626 -1.00 -11.05 22.34
N LEU A 627 -1.23 -10.23 23.36
CA LEU A 627 -2.15 -10.57 24.45
C LEU A 627 -3.60 -10.67 23.96
N GLN A 628 -4.04 -9.80 23.05
CA GLN A 628 -5.38 -9.86 22.44
C GLN A 628 -5.57 -11.05 21.50
N ALA A 629 -4.51 -11.55 20.86
CA ALA A 629 -4.60 -12.73 20.01
C ALA A 629 -4.62 -14.04 20.82
N ALA A 630 -4.28 -13.98 22.11
CA ALA A 630 -4.28 -15.11 23.03
C ALA A 630 -5.52 -15.18 23.94
N SER A 631 -6.37 -14.13 23.89
CA SER A 631 -7.66 -14.02 24.57
C SER A 631 -8.78 -14.17 23.56
#